data_AF-A0A3L7XJ96-F1
#
_entry.id   AF-A0A3L7XJ96-F1
#
_cell.length_a   1.000
_cell.length_b   1.000
_cell.length_c   1.000
_cell.angle_alpha   90.00
_cell.angle_beta   90.00
_cell.angle_gamma   90.00
#
_symmetry.space_group_name_H-M   'P 1'
#
loop_
_entity.id
_entity.type
_entity.pdbx_description
1 polymer ?
#
loop_
_entity_poly.entity_id
_entity_poly.type
_entity_poly.pdbx_seq_one_letter_code
_entity_poly.pdbx_strand_id
1 'polypeptide(L)'
;MGTLVLDILQFDHISMAVPALEPQIEFLTKVLGFRFDNQHDSDEGYVGADLVVPGRSAMGWEVLMPNGPDSYLHRFISGASGPGLHHVALQVRSAHQAAEAIREAGVEPWGYRERDEVESGGGVIYLHPRSGGHGFLYQIYSGDPWNEYPPFEDDGEHTLGITAVNHLSHAHPSRTELGDYYEQLFGMKTIYTSPGNGADTGFNTRVLETNTGQLRFEIIEPASPDSFVQKFLDARGPSMHHVTFEVGDWERAVSACAHHNIPLFGERTGETDGAGRKEAFIHPKHTGGMLVQFFWEAKPGIWI
;
A
#
# COMPACT_ATOMS: atom_id res chain seq x y z
N MET A 1 0.09 15.66 28.86
CA MET A 1 0.88 14.51 28.36
C MET A 1 0.67 14.51 26.86
N GLY A 2 1.74 14.54 26.07
CA GLY A 2 1.58 14.51 24.60
C GLY A 2 1.04 13.14 24.20
N THR A 3 0.12 13.10 23.23
CA THR A 3 -0.44 11.86 22.67
C THR A 3 0.70 10.95 22.21
N LEU A 4 0.71 9.68 22.64
CA LEU A 4 1.69 8.71 22.14
C LEU A 4 1.44 8.44 20.64
N VAL A 5 2.50 8.56 19.85
CA VAL A 5 2.52 8.29 18.40
C VAL A 5 3.37 7.03 18.18
N LEU A 6 3.07 6.24 17.15
CA LEU A 6 3.93 5.13 16.74
C LEU A 6 5.33 5.64 16.38
N ASP A 7 6.37 5.13 17.05
CA ASP A 7 7.78 5.37 16.70
C ASP A 7 8.19 4.44 15.55
N ILE A 8 7.68 4.77 14.36
CA ILE A 8 7.88 4.02 13.11
C ILE A 8 9.30 4.24 12.60
N LEU A 9 10.04 3.15 12.40
CA LEU A 9 11.38 3.13 11.82
C LEU A 9 11.34 3.02 10.30
N GLN A 10 10.44 2.19 9.77
CA GLN A 10 10.20 2.02 8.34
C GLN A 10 8.84 1.43 8.03
N PHE A 11 8.35 1.69 6.81
CA PHE A 11 7.32 0.90 6.14
C PHE A 11 8.04 -0.25 5.43
N ASP A 12 7.89 -1.45 5.96
CA ASP A 12 8.74 -2.59 5.61
C ASP A 12 8.27 -3.26 4.31
N HIS A 13 6.99 -3.62 4.22
CA HIS A 13 6.43 -4.21 3.02
C HIS A 13 4.94 -3.91 2.81
N ILE A 14 4.52 -4.02 1.55
CA ILE A 14 3.11 -4.11 1.16
C ILE A 14 2.85 -5.58 0.81
N SER A 15 1.79 -6.14 1.38
CA SER A 15 1.40 -7.52 1.15
C SER A 15 0.13 -7.62 0.32
N MET A 16 0.03 -8.66 -0.49
CA MET A 16 -1.17 -9.04 -1.23
C MET A 16 -1.47 -10.53 -1.12
N ALA A 17 -2.75 -10.88 -1.13
CA ALA A 17 -3.20 -12.27 -1.13
C ALA A 17 -3.79 -12.67 -2.48
N VAL A 18 -3.35 -13.81 -3.00
CA VAL A 18 -3.67 -14.33 -4.34
C VAL A 18 -3.99 -15.83 -4.28
N PRO A 19 -4.74 -16.36 -5.27
CA PRO A 19 -5.02 -17.79 -5.33
C PRO A 19 -3.80 -18.64 -5.69
N ALA A 20 -2.77 -18.06 -6.31
CA ALA A 20 -1.54 -18.75 -6.71
C ALA A 20 -0.37 -17.76 -6.77
N LEU A 21 0.80 -18.17 -6.27
CA LEU A 21 2.01 -17.33 -6.26
C LEU A 21 2.59 -17.10 -7.66
N GLU A 22 2.76 -18.17 -8.45
CA GLU A 22 3.55 -18.13 -9.70
C GLU A 22 3.05 -17.06 -10.70
N PRO A 23 1.75 -16.97 -11.06
CA PRO A 23 1.29 -15.93 -11.97
C PRO A 23 1.50 -14.50 -11.43
N GLN A 24 1.44 -14.35 -10.10
CA GLN A 24 1.63 -13.05 -9.48
C GLN A 24 3.11 -12.66 -9.44
N ILE A 25 4.00 -13.59 -9.09
CA ILE A 25 5.45 -13.38 -9.16
C ILE A 25 5.85 -13.04 -10.60
N GLU A 26 5.30 -13.74 -11.60
CA GLU A 26 5.55 -13.42 -13.01
C GLU A 26 5.12 -11.99 -13.35
N PHE A 27 3.90 -11.58 -12.99
CA PHE A 27 3.45 -10.21 -13.21
C PHE A 27 4.36 -9.18 -12.52
N LEU A 28 4.65 -9.37 -11.23
CA LEU A 28 5.47 -8.42 -10.45
C LEU A 28 6.89 -8.31 -11.01
N THR A 29 7.51 -9.42 -11.41
CA THR A 29 8.88 -9.42 -11.93
C THR A 29 8.98 -8.98 -13.39
N LYS A 30 8.04 -9.42 -14.25
CA LYS A 30 8.08 -9.17 -15.71
C LYS A 30 7.44 -7.86 -16.14
N VAL A 31 6.47 -7.36 -15.37
CA VAL A 31 5.77 -6.11 -15.68
C VAL A 31 6.24 -5.00 -14.77
N LEU A 32 6.19 -5.21 -13.45
CA LEU A 32 6.57 -4.17 -12.47
C LEU A 32 8.09 -4.11 -12.20
N GLY A 33 8.88 -5.06 -12.72
CA GLY A 33 10.33 -5.07 -12.56
C GLY A 33 10.83 -5.45 -11.16
N PHE A 34 9.97 -6.01 -10.32
CA PHE A 34 10.34 -6.40 -8.96
C PHE A 34 11.40 -7.51 -8.99
N ARG A 35 12.24 -7.57 -7.95
CA ARG A 35 13.21 -8.65 -7.79
C ARG A 35 12.65 -9.68 -6.83
N PHE A 36 12.46 -10.91 -7.30
CA PHE A 36 12.15 -12.03 -6.43
C PHE A 36 13.34 -12.29 -5.50
N ASP A 37 13.06 -12.46 -4.21
CA ASP A 37 14.04 -12.79 -3.20
C ASP A 37 13.91 -14.26 -2.76
N ASN A 38 12.80 -14.61 -2.12
CA ASN A 38 12.59 -15.94 -1.58
C ASN A 38 11.11 -16.37 -1.63
N GLN A 39 10.90 -17.66 -1.38
CA GLN A 39 9.59 -18.24 -1.12
C GLN A 39 9.71 -19.12 0.13
N HIS A 40 8.72 -19.05 1.00
CA HIS A 40 8.71 -19.76 2.28
C HIS A 40 7.32 -20.33 2.60
N ASP A 41 7.29 -21.47 3.29
CA ASP A 41 6.07 -22.01 3.88
C ASP A 41 5.89 -21.41 5.29
N SER A 42 4.68 -20.95 5.61
CA SER A 42 4.33 -20.46 6.94
C SER A 42 3.43 -21.44 7.69
N ASP A 43 3.75 -21.66 8.96
CA ASP A 43 2.91 -22.42 9.89
C ASP A 43 1.57 -21.70 10.20
N GLU A 44 1.39 -20.46 9.74
CA GLU A 44 0.15 -19.70 9.85
C GLU A 44 -0.86 -20.02 8.73
N GLY A 45 -0.60 -21.06 7.93
CA GLY A 45 -1.54 -21.55 6.91
C GLY A 45 -1.46 -20.80 5.60
N TYR A 46 -0.29 -20.27 5.23
CA TYR A 46 -0.03 -19.69 3.93
C TYR A 46 1.36 -20.07 3.39
N VAL A 47 1.55 -19.92 2.08
CA VAL A 47 2.86 -19.90 1.43
C VAL A 47 3.13 -18.47 1.00
N GLY A 48 4.27 -17.93 1.42
CA GLY A 48 4.70 -16.56 1.14
C GLY A 48 5.77 -16.51 0.07
N ALA A 49 5.77 -15.45 -0.72
CA ALA A 49 6.87 -15.08 -1.60
C ALA A 49 7.24 -13.62 -1.39
N ASP A 50 8.52 -13.39 -1.19
CA ASP A 50 9.10 -12.09 -0.88
C ASP A 50 9.77 -11.52 -2.13
N LEU A 51 9.47 -10.27 -2.43
CA LEU A 51 10.07 -9.53 -3.52
C LEU A 51 10.54 -8.15 -3.01
N VAL A 52 11.43 -7.53 -3.77
CA VAL A 52 11.92 -6.17 -3.50
C VAL A 52 11.41 -5.24 -4.59
N VAL A 53 10.81 -4.12 -4.18
CA VAL A 53 10.31 -3.10 -5.09
C VAL A 53 11.46 -2.26 -5.67
N PRO A 54 11.50 -1.99 -6.99
CA PRO A 54 12.52 -1.14 -7.57
C PRO A 54 12.47 0.31 -7.07
N GLY A 55 13.62 0.94 -7.15
CA GLY A 55 13.79 2.35 -6.88
C GLY A 55 13.96 2.67 -5.40
N ARG A 56 13.64 3.91 -5.05
CA ARG A 56 14.10 4.53 -3.79
C ARG A 56 13.22 4.26 -2.58
N SER A 57 12.05 3.63 -2.74
CA SER A 57 11.16 3.35 -1.60
C SER A 57 11.75 2.34 -0.62
N ALA A 58 12.72 1.51 -1.07
CA ALA A 58 13.41 0.51 -0.26
C ALA A 58 12.42 -0.35 0.55
N MET A 59 11.42 -0.91 -0.15
CA MET A 59 10.28 -1.59 0.46
C MET A 59 10.14 -3.00 -0.14
N GLY A 60 9.77 -3.95 0.70
CA GLY A 60 9.42 -5.30 0.31
C GLY A 60 8.02 -5.36 -0.30
N TRP A 61 7.78 -6.44 -1.03
CA TRP A 61 6.47 -6.83 -1.51
C TRP A 61 6.23 -8.29 -1.19
N GLU A 62 5.22 -8.57 -0.39
CA GLU A 62 4.87 -9.93 0.02
C GLU A 62 3.66 -10.42 -0.78
N VAL A 63 3.76 -11.65 -1.31
CA VAL A 63 2.66 -12.33 -1.97
C VAL A 63 2.29 -13.57 -1.17
N LEU A 64 1.04 -13.64 -0.73
CA LEU A 64 0.52 -14.74 0.08
C LEU A 64 -0.45 -15.58 -0.74
N MET A 65 -0.29 -16.92 -0.70
CA MET A 65 -1.34 -17.84 -1.15
C MET A 65 -1.79 -18.78 -0.02
N PRO A 66 -3.05 -19.25 -0.04
CA PRO A 66 -3.54 -20.22 0.93
C PRO A 66 -2.69 -21.50 0.97
N ASN A 67 -2.27 -21.95 2.15
CA ASN A 67 -1.63 -23.24 2.35
C ASN A 67 -2.62 -24.22 3.01
N GLY A 68 -3.12 -25.17 2.22
CA GLY A 68 -4.11 -26.14 2.68
C GLY A 68 -5.55 -25.61 2.77
N PRO A 69 -6.52 -26.48 3.09
CA PRO A 69 -7.96 -26.16 3.06
C PRO A 69 -8.42 -25.24 4.20
N ASP A 70 -7.70 -25.20 5.32
CA ASP A 70 -8.08 -24.45 6.52
C ASP A 70 -7.48 -23.03 6.57
N SER A 71 -6.76 -22.62 5.52
CA SER A 71 -6.15 -21.30 5.43
C SER A 71 -7.18 -20.17 5.55
N TYR A 72 -6.89 -19.17 6.38
CA TYR A 72 -7.74 -17.99 6.54
C TYR A 72 -7.83 -17.15 5.25
N LEU A 73 -6.84 -17.27 4.36
CA LEU A 73 -6.78 -16.53 3.09
C LEU A 73 -7.89 -16.95 2.13
N HIS A 74 -8.45 -18.16 2.25
CA HIS A 74 -9.62 -18.56 1.45
C HIS A 74 -10.77 -17.59 1.63
N ARG A 75 -11.04 -17.17 2.88
CA ARG A 75 -12.12 -16.23 3.19
C ARG A 75 -11.83 -14.83 2.68
N PHE A 76 -10.58 -14.40 2.72
CA PHE A 76 -10.16 -13.11 2.16
C PHE A 76 -10.38 -13.09 0.64
N ILE A 77 -9.81 -14.05 -0.08
CA ILE A 77 -9.83 -14.12 -1.55
C ILE A 77 -11.24 -14.31 -2.10
N SER A 78 -12.10 -15.09 -1.42
CA SER A 78 -13.50 -15.29 -1.81
C SER A 78 -14.46 -14.21 -1.30
N GLY A 79 -13.98 -13.31 -0.44
CA GLY A 79 -14.77 -12.25 0.17
C GLY A 79 -14.97 -11.05 -0.75
N ALA A 80 -15.56 -9.98 -0.21
CA ALA A 80 -15.81 -8.74 -0.94
C ALA A 80 -14.52 -8.06 -1.45
N SER A 81 -13.39 -8.27 -0.78
CA SER A 81 -12.08 -7.78 -1.20
C SER A 81 -11.57 -8.47 -2.47
N GLY A 82 -11.87 -9.76 -2.67
CA GLY A 82 -11.22 -10.55 -3.72
C GLY A 82 -9.73 -10.76 -3.44
N PRO A 83 -8.97 -11.37 -4.36
CA PRO A 83 -7.52 -11.29 -4.33
C PRO A 83 -7.08 -9.82 -4.47
N GLY A 84 -5.93 -9.46 -3.91
CA GLY A 84 -5.42 -8.08 -3.91
C GLY A 84 -4.69 -7.71 -2.62
N LEU A 85 -4.55 -6.42 -2.36
CA LEU A 85 -3.83 -5.89 -1.19
C LEU A 85 -4.40 -6.45 0.12
N HIS A 86 -3.53 -7.04 0.93
CA HIS A 86 -3.90 -7.69 2.18
C HIS A 86 -3.54 -6.81 3.38
N HIS A 87 -2.30 -6.35 3.45
CA HIS A 87 -1.82 -5.53 4.56
C HIS A 87 -0.62 -4.67 4.21
N VAL A 88 -0.30 -3.73 5.09
CA VAL A 88 0.95 -2.98 5.11
C VAL A 88 1.64 -3.27 6.43
N ALA A 89 2.90 -3.67 6.36
CA ALA A 89 3.72 -3.89 7.53
C ALA A 89 4.64 -2.71 7.80
N LEU A 90 4.79 -2.35 9.07
CA LEU A 90 5.68 -1.29 9.51
C LEU A 90 6.46 -1.72 10.76
N GLN A 91 7.75 -1.40 10.75
CA GLN A 91 8.64 -1.64 11.86
C GLN A 91 8.54 -0.47 12.84
N VAL A 92 8.33 -0.77 14.12
CA VAL A 92 8.39 0.19 15.22
C VAL A 92 9.56 -0.11 16.12
N ARG A 93 10.06 0.92 16.80
CA ARG A 93 11.14 0.76 17.79
C ARG A 93 10.77 -0.19 18.93
N SER A 94 9.51 -0.18 19.35
CA SER A 94 9.02 -1.03 20.45
C SER A 94 7.56 -1.40 20.21
N ALA A 95 7.26 -2.69 20.08
CA ALA A 95 5.89 -3.19 20.02
C ALA A 95 5.11 -2.84 21.30
N HIS A 96 5.74 -2.89 22.47
CA HIS A 96 5.10 -2.49 23.72
C HIS A 96 4.63 -1.03 23.70
N GLN A 97 5.49 -0.09 23.32
CA GLN A 97 5.10 1.32 23.21
C GLN A 97 4.05 1.54 22.11
N ALA A 98 4.14 0.79 21.00
CA ALA A 98 3.12 0.82 19.97
C ALA A 98 1.75 0.35 20.48
N ALA A 99 1.70 -0.73 21.27
CA ALA A 99 0.46 -1.21 21.87
C ALA A 99 -0.18 -0.16 22.79
N GLU A 100 0.61 0.54 23.60
CA GLU A 100 0.13 1.62 24.45
C GLU A 100 -0.39 2.82 23.63
N ALA A 101 0.33 3.25 22.58
CA ALA A 101 -0.13 4.30 21.68
C ALA A 101 -1.46 3.96 21.00
N ILE A 102 -1.61 2.70 20.56
CA ILE A 102 -2.84 2.19 19.94
C ILE A 102 -4.01 2.25 20.95
N ARG A 103 -3.78 1.86 22.21
CA ARG A 103 -4.78 1.95 23.28
C ARG A 103 -5.16 3.38 23.62
N GLU A 104 -4.18 4.30 23.68
CA GLU A 104 -4.46 5.73 23.88
C GLU A 104 -5.28 6.34 22.75
N ALA A 105 -5.09 5.86 21.51
CA ALA A 105 -5.92 6.20 20.37
C ALA A 105 -7.33 5.54 20.39
N GLY A 106 -7.67 4.80 21.45
CA GLY A 106 -8.98 4.17 21.63
C GLY A 106 -9.18 2.86 20.86
N VAL A 107 -8.11 2.26 20.35
CA VAL A 107 -8.13 1.00 19.59
C VAL A 107 -7.56 -0.13 20.45
N GLU A 108 -8.16 -1.32 20.40
CA GLU A 108 -7.57 -2.50 21.02
C GLU A 108 -6.54 -3.15 20.06
N PRO A 109 -5.26 -3.26 20.44
CA PRO A 109 -4.26 -3.93 19.62
C PRO A 109 -4.59 -5.42 19.48
N TRP A 110 -4.69 -5.92 18.24
CA TRP A 110 -5.00 -7.31 17.99
C TRP A 110 -3.73 -8.15 17.85
N GLY A 111 -3.75 -9.38 18.36
CA GLY A 111 -2.63 -10.32 18.23
C GLY A 111 -1.38 -9.98 19.05
N TYR A 112 -1.40 -8.90 19.85
CA TYR A 112 -0.26 -8.52 20.68
C TYR A 112 0.14 -9.67 21.61
N ARG A 113 1.33 -10.20 21.35
CA ARG A 113 2.00 -11.17 22.21
C ARG A 113 3.38 -10.61 22.49
N GLU A 114 3.65 -10.29 23.76
CA GLU A 114 5.03 -10.11 24.20
C GLU A 114 5.75 -11.44 23.96
N ARG A 115 6.79 -11.42 23.12
CA ARG A 115 7.63 -12.60 22.93
C ARG A 115 8.62 -12.66 24.10
N ASP A 116 8.77 -13.84 24.70
CA ASP A 116 9.71 -14.10 25.80
C ASP A 116 11.19 -14.10 25.35
N GLU A 117 11.48 -13.96 24.05
CA GLU A 117 12.85 -13.96 23.51
C GLU A 117 13.54 -12.60 23.72
N VAL A 118 14.22 -12.52 24.87
CA VAL A 118 15.17 -11.50 25.33
C VAL A 118 16.40 -11.55 24.39
N GLU A 119 16.68 -10.52 23.57
CA GLU A 119 17.46 -9.32 23.93
C GLU A 119 17.00 -8.03 23.20
N SER A 120 15.97 -8.10 22.33
CA SER A 120 15.51 -6.96 21.50
C SER A 120 14.08 -6.46 21.73
N GLY A 121 13.26 -7.11 22.58
CA GLY A 121 11.88 -6.67 22.85
C GLY A 121 10.97 -6.74 21.61
N GLY A 122 11.09 -7.83 20.84
CA GLY A 122 10.29 -8.08 19.64
C GLY A 122 8.82 -8.39 19.94
N GLY A 123 7.93 -8.03 19.02
CA GLY A 123 6.50 -8.29 19.12
C GLY A 123 5.79 -7.97 17.81
N VAL A 124 4.60 -8.56 17.61
CA VAL A 124 3.75 -8.29 16.44
C VAL A 124 2.37 -7.88 16.93
N ILE A 125 1.83 -6.82 16.34
CA ILE A 125 0.53 -6.24 16.61
C ILE A 125 -0.18 -6.04 15.28
N TYR A 126 -1.49 -6.21 15.28
CA TYR A 126 -2.32 -5.92 14.13
C TYR A 126 -3.35 -4.84 14.47
N LEU A 127 -3.49 -3.84 13.58
CA LEU A 127 -4.68 -3.00 13.54
C LEU A 127 -5.69 -3.66 12.62
N HIS A 128 -6.67 -4.33 13.23
CA HIS A 128 -7.67 -5.08 12.48
C HIS A 128 -8.56 -4.10 11.66
N PRO A 129 -8.94 -4.45 10.40
CA PRO A 129 -9.72 -3.59 9.52
C PRO A 129 -10.97 -2.97 10.15
N ARG A 130 -11.65 -3.70 11.03
CA ARG A 130 -12.92 -3.26 11.64
C ARG A 130 -12.80 -2.40 12.90
N SER A 131 -11.64 -2.36 13.55
CA SER A 131 -11.49 -1.75 14.87
C SER A 131 -10.41 -0.69 14.96
N GLY A 132 -9.47 -0.64 14.01
CA GLY A 132 -8.44 0.40 13.97
C GLY A 132 -7.81 0.60 12.61
N GLY A 133 -7.88 -0.39 11.72
CA GLY A 133 -7.30 -0.27 10.38
C GLY A 133 -8.16 0.47 9.36
N HIS A 134 -9.33 1.00 9.77
CA HIS A 134 -10.26 1.73 8.90
C HIS A 134 -10.57 1.01 7.58
N GLY A 135 -10.74 -0.31 7.62
CA GLY A 135 -11.04 -1.13 6.44
C GLY A 135 -9.84 -1.86 5.81
N PHE A 136 -8.63 -1.59 6.29
CA PHE A 136 -7.40 -2.26 5.85
C PHE A 136 -6.60 -2.84 7.02
N LEU A 137 -5.75 -3.85 6.80
CA LEU A 137 -4.95 -4.46 7.86
C LEU A 137 -3.57 -3.77 7.93
N TYR A 138 -3.16 -3.37 9.14
CA TYR A 138 -1.78 -2.96 9.39
C TYR A 138 -1.11 -3.97 10.31
N GLN A 139 0.05 -4.46 9.90
CA GLN A 139 0.94 -5.23 10.77
C GLN A 139 2.02 -4.30 11.32
N ILE A 140 2.21 -4.35 12.62
CA ILE A 140 3.15 -3.49 13.34
C ILE A 140 4.06 -4.42 14.12
N TYR A 141 5.37 -4.35 13.91
CA TYR A 141 6.30 -5.24 14.60
C TYR A 141 7.54 -4.52 15.10
N SER A 142 8.14 -5.04 16.17
CA SER A 142 9.51 -4.71 16.57
C SER A 142 10.40 -5.95 16.43
N GLY A 143 11.67 -5.73 16.11
CA GLY A 143 12.63 -6.79 15.77
C GLY A 143 13.41 -6.42 14.51
N ASP A 144 14.23 -7.34 14.03
CA ASP A 144 15.00 -7.13 12.80
C ASP A 144 14.05 -7.12 11.59
N PRO A 145 14.20 -6.16 10.66
CA PRO A 145 13.45 -6.19 9.41
C PRO A 145 14.00 -7.28 8.51
N TRP A 146 13.15 -7.88 7.68
CA TRP A 146 13.63 -8.83 6.67
C TRP A 146 14.01 -8.12 5.36
N ASN A 147 13.47 -6.92 5.12
CA ASN A 147 13.80 -6.11 3.95
C ASN A 147 14.85 -5.05 4.29
N GLU A 148 16.13 -5.36 4.03
CA GLU A 148 17.27 -4.41 4.13
C GLU A 148 17.97 -4.18 2.78
N TYR A 149 17.26 -4.45 1.68
CA TYR A 149 17.87 -4.40 0.35
C TYR A 149 18.20 -2.96 -0.05
N PRO A 150 19.40 -2.71 -0.61
CA PRO A 150 19.71 -1.39 -1.15
C PRO A 150 18.78 -1.09 -2.35
N PRO A 151 18.41 0.19 -2.55
CA PRO A 151 17.69 0.61 -3.74
C PRO A 151 18.35 0.10 -5.02
N PHE A 152 17.54 -0.30 -5.99
CA PHE A 152 18.00 -0.75 -7.28
C PHE A 152 17.18 -0.16 -8.42
N GLU A 153 17.77 -0.04 -9.60
CA GLU A 153 17.06 0.44 -10.78
C GLU A 153 16.25 -0.68 -11.44
N ASP A 154 15.03 -0.37 -11.88
CA ASP A 154 14.29 -1.26 -12.77
C ASP A 154 14.94 -1.25 -14.17
N ASP A 155 15.84 -2.21 -14.39
CA ASP A 155 16.61 -2.45 -15.60
C ASP A 155 16.03 -3.57 -16.48
N GLY A 156 14.84 -4.08 -16.13
CA GLY A 156 14.18 -5.14 -16.87
C GLY A 156 13.74 -4.73 -18.28
N GLU A 157 13.87 -5.65 -19.24
CA GLU A 157 13.32 -5.46 -20.58
C GLU A 157 11.79 -5.57 -20.52
N HIS A 158 11.09 -4.61 -21.13
CA HIS A 158 9.63 -4.53 -21.14
C HIS A 158 8.97 -4.44 -19.75
N THR A 159 9.68 -3.91 -18.75
CA THR A 159 9.12 -3.52 -17.45
C THR A 159 8.71 -2.04 -17.45
N LEU A 160 7.90 -1.64 -16.47
CA LEU A 160 7.39 -0.26 -16.35
C LEU A 160 8.47 0.81 -16.11
N GLY A 161 9.66 0.44 -15.63
CA GLY A 161 10.70 1.40 -15.26
C GLY A 161 10.37 2.11 -13.95
N ILE A 162 9.94 1.36 -12.93
CA ILE A 162 9.52 1.90 -11.63
C ILE A 162 10.71 2.53 -10.89
N THR A 163 10.48 3.71 -10.31
CA THR A 163 11.49 4.47 -9.54
C THR A 163 11.12 4.67 -8.08
N ALA A 164 9.85 4.45 -7.72
CA ALA A 164 9.35 4.40 -6.35
C ALA A 164 7.92 3.87 -6.29
N VAL A 165 7.50 3.40 -5.11
CA VAL A 165 6.09 3.43 -4.71
C VAL A 165 5.75 4.86 -4.30
N ASN A 166 4.77 5.46 -4.96
CA ASN A 166 4.36 6.82 -4.69
C ASN A 166 3.40 6.88 -3.51
N HIS A 167 2.25 6.21 -3.64
CA HIS A 167 1.22 6.21 -2.60
C HIS A 167 0.34 4.97 -2.60
N LEU A 168 -0.25 4.72 -1.44
CA LEU A 168 -1.44 3.89 -1.27
C LEU A 168 -2.66 4.79 -1.16
N SER A 169 -3.66 4.56 -2.01
CA SER A 169 -4.91 5.30 -1.95
C SER A 169 -5.93 4.55 -1.10
N HIS A 170 -6.45 5.18 -0.06
CA HIS A 170 -7.42 4.64 0.88
C HIS A 170 -8.77 5.34 0.67
N ALA A 171 -9.77 4.62 0.17
CA ALA A 171 -11.13 5.12 0.06
C ALA A 171 -11.79 5.17 1.44
N HIS A 172 -12.26 6.35 1.87
CA HIS A 172 -12.89 6.53 3.18
C HIS A 172 -14.06 7.52 3.10
N PRO A 173 -15.14 7.36 3.89
CA PRO A 173 -16.26 8.30 3.92
C PRO A 173 -15.91 9.74 4.33
N SER A 174 -14.75 9.93 4.94
CA SER A 174 -14.27 11.23 5.44
C SER A 174 -12.75 11.28 5.37
N ARG A 175 -12.20 12.16 4.51
CA ARG A 175 -10.74 12.37 4.42
C ARG A 175 -10.18 13.08 5.64
N THR A 176 -11.02 13.85 6.34
CA THR A 176 -10.65 14.54 7.56
C THR A 176 -10.46 13.54 8.69
N GLU A 177 -11.44 12.68 8.94
CA GLU A 177 -11.40 11.70 10.03
C GLU A 177 -10.21 10.75 9.90
N LEU A 178 -10.05 10.11 8.73
CA LEU A 178 -8.95 9.18 8.51
C LEU A 178 -7.59 9.90 8.47
N GLY A 179 -7.54 11.12 7.94
CA GLY A 179 -6.31 11.91 7.92
C GLY A 179 -5.86 12.29 9.33
N ASP A 180 -6.78 12.74 10.17
CA ASP A 180 -6.50 13.07 11.57
C ASP A 180 -6.07 11.82 12.34
N TYR A 181 -6.67 10.67 12.07
CA TYR A 181 -6.25 9.38 12.63
C TYR A 181 -4.80 9.02 12.25
N TYR A 182 -4.42 9.17 10.98
CA TYR A 182 -3.05 8.94 10.54
C TYR A 182 -2.05 9.94 11.13
N GLU A 183 -2.40 11.21 11.26
CA GLU A 183 -1.53 12.19 11.91
C GLU A 183 -1.35 11.89 13.40
N GLN A 184 -2.42 11.48 14.08
CA GLN A 184 -2.41 11.21 15.52
C GLN A 184 -1.69 9.90 15.88
N LEU A 185 -1.99 8.79 15.20
CA LEU A 185 -1.44 7.48 15.56
C LEU A 185 -0.14 7.18 14.80
N PHE A 186 -0.11 7.43 13.50
CA PHE A 186 1.03 7.06 12.64
C PHE A 186 2.07 8.20 12.52
N GLY A 187 1.76 9.40 13.00
CA GLY A 187 2.67 10.55 12.91
C GLY A 187 2.91 11.03 11.48
N MET A 188 2.03 10.67 10.54
CA MET A 188 2.09 11.15 9.17
C MET A 188 1.84 12.66 9.12
N LYS A 189 2.21 13.30 8.01
CA LYS A 189 2.00 14.74 7.82
C LYS A 189 1.18 15.00 6.58
N THR A 190 0.09 15.74 6.70
CA THR A 190 -0.63 16.24 5.53
C THR A 190 0.27 17.15 4.72
N ILE A 191 0.49 16.78 3.45
CA ILE A 191 1.22 17.59 2.47
C ILE A 191 0.29 18.26 1.46
N TYR A 192 -0.92 17.70 1.28
CA TYR A 192 -1.93 18.26 0.41
C TYR A 192 -3.35 17.95 0.88
N THR A 193 -4.27 18.88 0.59
CA THR A 193 -5.71 18.65 0.66
C THR A 193 -6.35 19.36 -0.53
N SER A 194 -7.14 18.63 -1.32
CA SER A 194 -7.76 19.23 -2.51
C SER A 194 -8.76 20.32 -2.13
N PRO A 195 -8.73 21.48 -2.81
CA PRO A 195 -9.73 22.52 -2.64
C PRO A 195 -11.06 22.09 -3.29
N GLY A 196 -12.16 22.69 -2.84
CA GLY A 196 -13.48 22.47 -3.42
C GLY A 196 -14.17 21.18 -2.95
N ASN A 197 -15.14 20.72 -3.75
CA ASN A 197 -16.02 19.59 -3.42
C ASN A 197 -15.75 18.33 -4.28
N GLY A 198 -14.69 18.32 -5.08
CA GLY A 198 -14.31 17.16 -5.88
C GLY A 198 -15.19 16.90 -7.10
N ALA A 199 -15.94 17.89 -7.59
CA ALA A 199 -16.86 17.71 -8.73
C ALA A 199 -16.15 17.22 -10.01
N ASP A 200 -14.95 17.72 -10.31
CA ASP A 200 -14.22 17.40 -11.54
C ASP A 200 -13.54 16.03 -11.51
N THR A 201 -13.22 15.54 -10.32
CA THR A 201 -12.52 14.27 -10.09
C THR A 201 -13.47 13.16 -9.64
N GLY A 202 -14.64 13.51 -9.12
CA GLY A 202 -15.57 12.59 -8.45
C GLY A 202 -15.18 12.28 -7.00
N PHE A 203 -14.13 12.91 -6.45
CA PHE A 203 -13.68 12.70 -5.07
C PHE A 203 -12.91 13.90 -4.51
N ASN A 204 -12.92 14.03 -3.20
CA ASN A 204 -12.06 14.93 -2.44
C ASN A 204 -10.84 14.15 -1.94
N THR A 205 -9.65 14.74 -1.99
CA THR A 205 -8.41 14.05 -1.58
C THR A 205 -7.67 14.75 -0.45
N ARG A 206 -7.04 13.97 0.43
CA ARG A 206 -6.05 14.44 1.42
C ARG A 206 -4.84 13.52 1.32
N VAL A 207 -3.66 14.07 1.04
CA VAL A 207 -2.43 13.31 0.89
C VAL A 207 -1.54 13.54 2.10
N LEU A 208 -1.07 12.44 2.69
CA LEU A 208 -0.19 12.44 3.83
C LEU A 208 1.12 11.73 3.50
N GLU A 209 2.24 12.29 3.93
CA GLU A 209 3.56 11.67 3.84
C GLU A 209 3.89 10.95 5.15
N THR A 210 4.44 9.74 5.02
CA THR A 210 4.95 8.97 6.16
C THR A 210 6.12 9.69 6.83
N ASN A 211 6.28 9.51 8.14
CA ASN A 211 7.40 10.11 8.88
C ASN A 211 8.79 9.63 8.41
N THR A 212 8.84 8.49 7.69
CA THR A 212 10.05 7.93 7.09
C THR A 212 10.31 8.45 5.68
N GLY A 213 9.30 9.04 5.02
CA GLY A 213 9.37 9.53 3.64
C GLY A 213 9.37 8.43 2.57
N GLN A 214 9.21 7.15 2.94
CA GLN A 214 9.25 6.02 2.00
C GLN A 214 7.97 5.90 1.15
N LEU A 215 6.84 6.31 1.73
CA LEU A 215 5.50 6.10 1.18
C LEU A 215 4.59 7.28 1.53
N ARG A 216 3.53 7.45 0.73
CA ARG A 216 2.42 8.38 1.01
C ARG A 216 1.10 7.63 1.09
N PHE A 217 0.15 8.23 1.79
CA PHE A 217 -1.23 7.78 1.83
C PHE A 217 -2.09 8.86 1.20
N GLU A 218 -2.80 8.52 0.13
CA GLU A 218 -3.86 9.36 -0.41
C GLU A 218 -5.18 8.89 0.19
N ILE A 219 -5.97 9.78 0.78
CA ILE A 219 -7.32 9.46 1.20
C ILE A 219 -8.28 10.02 0.16
N ILE A 220 -9.11 9.17 -0.42
CA ILE A 220 -10.16 9.58 -1.36
C ILE A 220 -11.55 9.49 -0.69
N GLU A 221 -12.23 10.62 -0.63
CA GLU A 221 -13.58 10.78 -0.07
C GLU A 221 -14.58 11.02 -1.22
N PRO A 222 -15.77 10.38 -1.21
CA PRO A 222 -16.76 10.55 -2.27
C PRO A 222 -17.19 12.02 -2.40
N ALA A 223 -17.14 12.58 -3.61
CA ALA A 223 -17.63 13.93 -3.87
C ALA A 223 -19.17 14.03 -3.86
N SER A 224 -19.84 12.91 -4.13
CA SER A 224 -21.30 12.81 -4.17
C SER A 224 -21.75 11.35 -4.01
N PRO A 225 -23.04 11.10 -3.71
CA PRO A 225 -23.60 9.76 -3.63
C PRO A 225 -23.49 8.93 -4.93
N ASP A 226 -23.32 9.59 -6.09
CA ASP A 226 -23.22 8.90 -7.39
C ASP A 226 -21.77 8.68 -7.85
N SER A 227 -20.79 9.15 -7.07
CA SER A 227 -19.36 9.07 -7.38
C SER A 227 -18.85 7.62 -7.43
N PHE A 228 -17.74 7.40 -8.16
CA PHE A 228 -17.13 6.06 -8.20
C PHE A 228 -16.58 5.63 -6.84
N VAL A 229 -16.10 6.58 -6.01
CA VAL A 229 -15.66 6.30 -4.64
C VAL A 229 -16.84 5.86 -3.78
N GLN A 230 -18.01 6.49 -3.90
CA GLN A 230 -19.20 6.03 -3.19
C GLN A 230 -19.56 4.60 -3.60
N LYS A 231 -19.56 4.29 -4.90
CA LYS A 231 -19.82 2.92 -5.39
C LYS A 231 -18.80 1.90 -4.87
N PHE A 232 -17.54 2.29 -4.74
CA PHE A 232 -16.52 1.45 -4.11
C PHE A 232 -16.84 1.18 -2.64
N LEU A 233 -17.15 2.24 -1.87
CA LEU A 233 -17.49 2.15 -0.46
C LEU A 233 -18.76 1.31 -0.22
N ASP A 234 -19.78 1.43 -1.08
CA ASP A 234 -21.01 0.63 -0.98
C ASP A 234 -20.73 -0.87 -1.20
N ALA A 235 -19.78 -1.20 -2.08
CA ALA A 235 -19.45 -2.58 -2.40
C ALA A 235 -18.47 -3.23 -1.40
N ARG A 236 -17.52 -2.45 -0.87
CA ARG A 236 -16.36 -2.98 -0.12
C ARG A 236 -16.19 -2.39 1.28
N GLY A 237 -16.90 -1.31 1.59
CA GLY A 237 -16.60 -0.45 2.73
C GLY A 237 -15.32 0.36 2.50
N PRO A 238 -14.87 1.11 3.53
CA PRO A 238 -13.54 1.71 3.54
C PRO A 238 -12.47 0.64 3.28
N SER A 239 -11.45 0.93 2.47
CA SER A 239 -10.31 0.05 2.18
C SER A 239 -9.30 0.73 1.25
N MET A 240 -8.14 0.11 1.05
CA MET A 240 -7.20 0.48 -0.01
C MET A 240 -7.86 0.30 -1.38
N HIS A 241 -7.89 1.37 -2.16
CA HIS A 241 -8.45 1.44 -3.50
C HIS A 241 -7.43 1.08 -4.56
N HIS A 242 -6.21 1.63 -4.48
CA HIS A 242 -5.16 1.41 -5.47
C HIS A 242 -3.75 1.66 -4.90
N VAL A 243 -2.74 1.15 -5.61
CA VAL A 243 -1.32 1.46 -5.39
C VAL A 243 -0.80 2.22 -6.58
N THR A 244 -0.01 3.26 -6.31
CA THR A 244 0.58 4.11 -7.35
C THR A 244 2.08 3.98 -7.37
N PHE A 245 2.63 3.71 -8.55
CA PHE A 245 4.07 3.66 -8.78
C PHE A 245 4.54 4.87 -9.61
N GLU A 246 5.66 5.46 -9.23
CA GLU A 246 6.37 6.39 -10.10
C GLU A 246 7.15 5.63 -11.16
N VAL A 247 7.11 6.09 -12.40
CA VAL A 247 7.94 5.57 -13.49
C VAL A 247 8.91 6.64 -13.98
N GLY A 248 10.11 6.23 -14.36
CA GLY A 248 11.15 7.15 -14.85
C GLY A 248 10.92 7.62 -16.30
N ASP A 249 10.24 6.79 -17.10
CA ASP A 249 9.97 7.06 -18.51
C ASP A 249 8.54 6.61 -18.86
N TRP A 250 7.71 7.57 -19.24
CA TRP A 250 6.31 7.33 -19.59
C TRP A 250 6.16 6.42 -20.83
N GLU A 251 6.95 6.63 -21.87
CA GLU A 251 6.82 5.88 -23.13
C GLU A 251 7.29 4.44 -22.94
N ARG A 252 8.32 4.21 -22.11
CA ARG A 252 8.72 2.87 -21.66
C ARG A 252 7.58 2.17 -20.95
N ALA A 253 6.95 2.81 -19.97
CA ALA A 253 5.86 2.21 -19.18
C ALA A 253 4.66 1.82 -20.06
N VAL A 254 4.25 2.71 -20.98
CA VAL A 254 3.18 2.44 -21.95
C VAL A 254 3.56 1.28 -22.89
N SER A 255 4.79 1.27 -23.40
CA SER A 255 5.29 0.21 -24.29
C SER A 255 5.35 -1.15 -23.59
N ALA A 256 5.77 -1.19 -22.33
CA ALA A 256 5.76 -2.40 -21.49
C ALA A 256 4.33 -2.97 -21.36
N CYS A 257 3.34 -2.12 -21.05
CA CYS A 257 1.95 -2.57 -20.97
C CYS A 257 1.45 -3.14 -22.31
N ALA A 258 1.76 -2.47 -23.42
CA ALA A 258 1.41 -2.96 -24.75
C ALA A 258 2.07 -4.31 -25.09
N HIS A 259 3.35 -4.48 -24.75
CA HIS A 259 4.10 -5.73 -24.93
C HIS A 259 3.43 -6.91 -24.20
N HIS A 260 3.04 -6.68 -22.94
CA HIS A 260 2.38 -7.68 -22.10
C HIS A 260 0.88 -7.83 -22.38
N ASN A 261 0.34 -7.16 -23.41
CA ASN A 261 -1.08 -7.15 -23.76
C ASN A 261 -1.99 -6.69 -22.60
N ILE A 262 -1.51 -5.71 -21.83
CA ILE A 262 -2.21 -5.10 -20.69
C ILE A 262 -2.85 -3.78 -21.17
N PRO A 263 -4.18 -3.70 -21.28
CA PRO A 263 -4.87 -2.47 -21.65
C PRO A 263 -4.78 -1.45 -20.51
N LEU A 264 -4.43 -0.22 -20.88
CA LEU A 264 -4.51 0.94 -20.00
C LEU A 264 -5.93 1.52 -19.99
N PHE A 265 -6.23 2.25 -18.93
CA PHE A 265 -7.40 3.12 -18.87
C PHE A 265 -7.14 4.32 -17.97
N GLY A 266 -8.01 5.33 -18.08
CA GLY A 266 -7.93 6.52 -17.24
C GLY A 266 -6.70 7.39 -17.53
N GLU A 267 -6.17 7.31 -18.74
CA GLU A 267 -5.00 8.07 -19.16
C GLU A 267 -5.28 9.57 -19.07
N ARG A 268 -4.44 10.29 -18.33
CA ARG A 268 -4.54 11.74 -18.15
C ARG A 268 -3.17 12.38 -18.31
N THR A 269 -3.17 13.56 -18.90
CA THR A 269 -2.01 14.46 -18.95
C THR A 269 -2.40 15.76 -18.28
N GLY A 270 -1.51 16.27 -17.42
CA GLY A 270 -1.73 17.51 -16.69
C GLY A 270 -0.42 18.25 -16.44
N GLU A 271 -0.51 19.28 -15.61
CA GLU A 271 0.62 20.07 -15.16
C GLU A 271 0.39 20.46 -13.69
N THR A 272 1.43 20.39 -12.88
CA THR A 272 1.47 20.91 -11.50
C THR A 272 2.70 21.80 -11.38
N ASP A 273 2.54 23.05 -10.93
CA ASP A 273 3.61 24.04 -10.77
C ASP A 273 4.57 24.16 -11.98
N GLY A 274 4.01 24.10 -13.20
CA GLY A 274 4.78 24.19 -14.43
C GLY A 274 5.56 22.91 -14.80
N ALA A 275 5.34 21.80 -14.10
CA ALA A 275 5.86 20.48 -14.42
C ALA A 275 4.76 19.60 -15.00
N GLY A 276 4.99 19.10 -16.21
CA GLY A 276 4.07 18.16 -16.86
C GLY A 276 3.97 16.85 -16.08
N ARG A 277 2.76 16.29 -16.01
CA ARG A 277 2.48 15.01 -15.39
C ARG A 277 1.61 14.14 -16.28
N LYS A 278 1.79 12.82 -16.17
CA LYS A 278 0.98 11.81 -16.86
C LYS A 278 0.65 10.67 -15.90
N GLU A 279 -0.53 10.11 -16.05
CA GLU A 279 -0.98 8.96 -15.27
C GLU A 279 -1.84 8.03 -16.11
N ALA A 280 -1.82 6.74 -15.76
CA ALA A 280 -2.71 5.72 -16.30
C ALA A 280 -2.91 4.62 -15.26
N PHE A 281 -3.95 3.81 -15.48
CA PHE A 281 -4.33 2.72 -14.60
C PHE A 281 -4.29 1.38 -15.33
N ILE A 282 -3.96 0.33 -14.58
CA ILE A 282 -4.05 -1.08 -14.98
C ILE A 282 -5.14 -1.76 -14.15
N HIS A 283 -6.10 -2.37 -14.84
CA HIS A 283 -7.28 -2.93 -14.20
C HIS A 283 -6.93 -4.14 -13.31
N PRO A 284 -7.55 -4.31 -12.11
CA PRO A 284 -7.34 -5.43 -11.18
C PRO A 284 -7.27 -6.84 -11.81
N LYS A 285 -7.99 -7.03 -12.93
CA LYS A 285 -8.03 -8.29 -13.67
C LYS A 285 -6.67 -8.71 -14.27
N HIS A 286 -5.73 -7.79 -14.40
CA HIS A 286 -4.40 -8.00 -14.98
C HIS A 286 -3.27 -8.01 -13.93
N THR A 287 -3.59 -7.78 -12.66
CA THR A 287 -2.62 -7.38 -11.62
C THR A 287 -2.82 -8.15 -10.31
N GLY A 288 -3.50 -9.31 -10.38
CA GLY A 288 -3.80 -10.12 -9.20
C GLY A 288 -4.84 -9.51 -8.27
N GLY A 289 -5.73 -8.66 -8.79
CA GLY A 289 -6.82 -8.02 -8.04
C GLY A 289 -6.49 -6.65 -7.46
N MET A 290 -5.26 -6.16 -7.65
CA MET A 290 -4.84 -4.81 -7.24
C MET A 290 -5.07 -3.78 -8.34
N LEU A 291 -5.82 -2.70 -8.10
CA LEU A 291 -5.81 -1.58 -9.05
C LEU A 291 -4.43 -0.89 -8.97
N VAL A 292 -3.72 -0.84 -10.10
CA VAL A 292 -2.41 -0.19 -10.20
C VAL A 292 -2.57 1.10 -10.96
N GLN A 293 -2.09 2.20 -10.39
CA GLN A 293 -1.79 3.42 -11.12
C GLN A 293 -0.28 3.46 -11.36
N PHE A 294 0.14 3.97 -12.52
CA PHE A 294 1.49 4.46 -12.66
C PHE A 294 1.48 5.91 -13.12
N PHE A 295 2.47 6.64 -12.65
CA PHE A 295 2.55 8.07 -12.76
C PHE A 295 3.95 8.49 -13.18
N TRP A 296 4.01 9.48 -14.07
CA TRP A 296 5.23 10.13 -14.48
C TRP A 296 5.12 11.63 -14.29
N GLU A 297 6.19 12.26 -13.79
CA GLU A 297 6.33 13.72 -13.73
C GLU A 297 7.64 14.18 -14.35
N ALA A 298 7.60 15.34 -15.01
CA ALA A 298 8.78 15.96 -15.60
C ALA A 298 9.81 16.43 -14.55
N LYS A 299 9.36 16.67 -13.31
CA LYS A 299 10.20 17.06 -12.18
C LYS A 299 9.78 16.27 -10.94
N PRO A 300 10.60 15.33 -10.46
CA PRO A 300 10.28 14.53 -9.28
C PRO A 300 9.97 15.38 -8.05
N GLY A 301 8.94 15.01 -7.29
CA GLY A 301 8.63 15.56 -5.97
C GLY A 301 7.80 16.85 -5.95
N ILE A 302 7.21 17.27 -7.07
CA ILE A 302 6.38 18.48 -7.15
C ILE A 302 4.91 18.21 -6.76
N TRP A 303 4.56 16.96 -6.48
CA TRP A 303 3.19 16.51 -6.21
C TRP A 303 2.34 17.42 -5.33
N ILE A 304 1.35 18.03 -6.00
CA ILE A 304 0.07 18.51 -5.49
C ILE A 304 -0.98 18.41 -6.62
#